data_AF-A0AA96W9J0-F1
#
_entry.id   AF-A0AA96W9J0-F1
#
_cell.length_a   1.000
_cell.length_b   1.000
_cell.length_c   1.000
_cell.angle_alpha   90.00
_cell.angle_beta   90.00
_cell.angle_gamma   90.00
#
_symmetry.space_group_name_H-M   'P 1'
#
loop_
_entity.id
_entity.type
_entity.pdbx_description
1 polymer ?
#
loop_
_entity_poly.entity_id
_entity_poly.type
_entity_poly.pdbx_seq_one_letter_code
_entity_poly.pdbx_strand_id
1 'polypeptide(L)' 'MAGIEIDDTTADELQALADAAGLPLDTYLAQVAQEKRHERALNEGAAIFRQVTSDPETIAAFDAEYGAPAPAHTAPRAA' A
#
# COMPACT_ATOMS: atom_id res chain seq x y z
N MET A 1 -16.74 -21.33 -16.55
CA MET A 1 -15.86 -20.82 -15.47
C MET A 1 -14.44 -21.12 -15.88
N ALA A 2 -13.53 -20.14 -15.84
CA ALA A 2 -12.10 -20.42 -16.05
C ALA A 2 -11.55 -21.00 -14.74
N GLY A 3 -11.00 -22.21 -14.79
CA GLY A 3 -10.29 -22.80 -13.65
C GLY A 3 -8.86 -22.27 -13.59
N ILE A 4 -8.31 -22.17 -12.39
CA ILE A 4 -6.89 -21.89 -12.17
C ILE A 4 -6.28 -23.21 -11.70
N GLU A 5 -5.23 -23.66 -12.40
CA GLU A 5 -4.45 -24.81 -11.96
C GLU A 5 -3.42 -24.34 -10.93
N ILE A 6 -3.44 -25.00 -9.77
CA ILE A 6 -2.49 -24.82 -8.67
C ILE A 6 -2.08 -26.20 -8.20
N ASP A 7 -0.88 -26.32 -7.63
CA ASP A 7 -0.44 -27.58 -7.02
C ASP A 7 -1.24 -27.89 -5.75
N ASP A 8 -1.28 -29.16 -5.37
CA ASP A 8 -2.05 -29.65 -4.23
C ASP A 8 -1.63 -28.98 -2.91
N THR A 9 -0.34 -28.64 -2.76
CA THR A 9 0.15 -27.98 -1.54
C THR A 9 -0.42 -26.57 -1.44
N THR A 10 -0.36 -25.80 -2.53
CA THR A 10 -0.97 -24.46 -2.59
C THR A 10 -2.49 -24.53 -2.39
N ALA A 11 -3.17 -25.54 -2.94
CA ALA A 11 -4.60 -25.73 -2.76
C ALA A 11 -4.96 -25.96 -1.28
N ASP A 12 -4.23 -26.85 -0.60
CA ASP A 12 -4.43 -27.16 0.81
C ASP A 12 -4.15 -25.95 1.71
N GLU A 13 -3.10 -25.19 1.42
CA GLU A 13 -2.77 -23.95 2.15
C GLU A 13 -3.87 -22.89 2.01
N LEU A 14 -4.38 -22.68 0.79
CA LEU A 14 -5.45 -21.73 0.54
C LEU A 14 -6.75 -22.16 1.22
N GLN A 15 -7.06 -23.47 1.22
CA GLN A 15 -8.21 -24.01 1.93
C GLN A 15 -8.08 -23.81 3.44
N ALA A 16 -6.91 -24.09 4.03
CA ALA A 16 -6.67 -23.89 5.45
C ALA A 16 -6.80 -22.41 5.86
N LEU A 17 -6.37 -21.48 5.01
CA LEU A 17 -6.54 -20.04 5.23
C LEU A 17 -8.01 -19.62 5.16
N ALA A 18 -8.77 -20.16 4.19
CA ALA A 18 -10.21 -19.90 4.08
C ALA A 18 -10.97 -20.44 5.30
N ASP A 19 -10.63 -21.66 5.75
CA ASP A 19 -11.20 -22.29 6.93
C ASP A 19 -10.90 -21.48 8.20
N ALA A 20 -9.65 -21.00 8.36
CA ALA A 20 -9.27 -20.13 9.47
C ALA A 20 -10.01 -18.78 9.47
N ALA A 21 -10.36 -18.27 8.28
CA ALA A 21 -11.20 -17.09 8.11
C ALA A 21 -12.71 -17.38 8.28
N GLY A 22 -13.12 -18.65 8.36
CA GLY A 22 -14.51 -19.06 8.41
C GLY A 22 -15.28 -18.80 7.11
N LEU A 23 -14.58 -18.78 5.97
CA LEU A 23 -15.12 -18.43 4.67
C LEU A 23 -15.03 -19.61 3.70
N PRO A 24 -15.99 -19.75 2.76
CA PRO A 24 -15.80 -20.58 1.58
C PRO A 24 -14.57 -20.13 0.77
N LEU A 25 -13.84 -21.07 0.18
CA LEU A 25 -12.59 -20.79 -0.55
C LEU A 25 -12.75 -19.74 -1.64
N ASP A 26 -13.83 -19.78 -2.43
CA ASP A 26 -14.10 -18.80 -3.48
C ASP A 26 -14.32 -17.38 -2.93
N THR A 27 -15.02 -17.26 -1.81
CA THR A 27 -15.28 -16.01 -1.10
C THR A 27 -13.99 -15.46 -0.50
N TYR A 28 -13.19 -16.33 0.12
CA TYR A 28 -11.86 -15.99 0.62
C TYR A 28 -10.95 -15.46 -0.50
N LEU A 29 -10.86 -16.17 -1.62
CA LEU A 29 -10.04 -15.76 -2.76
C LEU A 29 -10.54 -14.44 -3.40
N ALA A 30 -11.85 -14.23 -3.47
CA ALA A 30 -12.42 -12.97 -3.94
C ALA A 30 -12.04 -11.80 -3.02
N GLN A 31 -12.07 -12.01 -1.70
CA GLN A 31 -11.64 -11.03 -0.71
C GLN A 31 -10.14 -10.73 -0.84
N VAL A 32 -9.29 -11.76 -0.88
CA VAL A 32 -7.83 -11.60 -1.06
C VAL A 32 -7.53 -10.85 -2.36
N ALA A 33 -8.22 -11.15 -3.46
CA ALA A 33 -8.05 -10.43 -4.71
C ALA A 33 -8.40 -8.93 -4.57
N GLN A 34 -9.45 -8.60 -3.81
CA GLN A 34 -9.83 -7.22 -3.55
C GLN A 34 -8.77 -6.50 -2.69
N GLU A 35 -8.28 -7.14 -1.63
CA GLU A 35 -7.22 -6.62 -0.77
C GLU A 35 -5.95 -6.34 -1.57
N LYS A 36 -5.51 -7.29 -2.42
CA LYS A 36 -4.33 -7.11 -3.29
C LYS A 36 -4.48 -5.99 -4.31
N ARG A 37 -5.68 -5.77 -4.86
CA ARG A 37 -5.93 -4.59 -5.72
C ARG A 37 -5.78 -3.30 -4.92
N HIS A 38 -6.29 -3.25 -3.69
CA HIS A 38 -6.17 -2.07 -2.84
C HIS A 38 -4.72 -1.79 -2.45
N GLU A 39 -3.97 -2.81 -2.02
CA GLU A 39 -2.52 -2.70 -1.75
C GLU A 39 -1.76 -2.14 -2.95
N ARG A 40 -2.05 -2.63 -4.16
CA ARG A 40 -1.41 -2.13 -5.39
C ARG A 40 -1.74 -0.66 -5.63
N ALA A 41 -3.01 -0.27 -5.48
CA ALA A 41 -3.43 1.12 -5.66
C ALA A 41 -2.76 2.06 -4.64
N LEU A 42 -2.63 1.62 -3.37
CA LEU A 42 -1.91 2.38 -2.35
C LEU A 42 -0.42 2.52 -2.68
N ASN A 43 0.23 1.44 -3.13
CA ASN A 43 1.64 1.48 -3.50
C ASN A 43 1.90 2.43 -4.69
N GLU A 44 1.03 2.40 -5.69
CA GLU A 44 1.10 3.30 -6.85
C GLU A 44 0.86 4.76 -6.43
N GLY A 45 -0.20 5.03 -5.66
CA GLY A 45 -0.48 6.36 -5.13
C GLY A 45 0.66 6.90 -4.27
N ALA A 46 1.25 6.06 -3.42
CA ALA A 46 2.40 6.46 -2.59
C ALA A 46 3.65 6.74 -3.43
N ALA A 47 3.88 6.01 -4.52
CA ALA A 47 4.97 6.28 -5.44
C ALA A 47 4.79 7.63 -6.14
N ILE A 48 3.59 7.91 -6.65
CA ILE A 48 3.25 9.20 -7.28
C ILE A 48 3.38 10.33 -6.26
N PHE A 49 2.85 10.16 -5.05
CA PHE A 49 2.95 11.16 -3.99
C PHE A 49 4.41 11.49 -3.68
N ARG A 50 5.27 10.47 -3.50
CA ARG A 50 6.71 10.70 -3.29
C ARG A 50 7.36 11.42 -4.46
N GLN A 51 7.01 11.07 -5.69
CA GLN A 51 7.54 11.75 -6.88
C GLN A 51 7.18 13.24 -6.88
N VAL A 52 5.91 13.56 -6.68
CA VAL A 52 5.40 14.94 -6.69
C VAL A 52 5.98 15.75 -5.53
N THR A 53 6.01 15.17 -4.33
CA THR A 53 6.51 15.86 -3.13
C THR A 53 8.03 15.93 -3.03
N SER A 54 8.76 15.26 -3.91
CA SER A 54 10.23 15.39 -4.04
C SER A 54 10.64 16.32 -5.18
N ASP A 55 9.68 16.77 -6.00
CA ASP A 55 9.95 17.68 -7.11
C ASP A 55 10.19 19.11 -6.58
N PRO A 56 11.37 19.70 -6.81
CA PRO A 56 11.71 21.03 -6.30
C PRO A 56 10.78 22.13 -6.82
N GLU A 57 10.26 22.02 -8.05
CA GLU A 57 9.32 23.01 -8.60
C GLU A 57 7.98 22.96 -7.88
N THR A 58 7.45 21.75 -7.66
CA THR A 58 6.24 21.52 -6.86
C THR A 58 6.39 22.04 -5.43
N ILE A 59 7.53 21.76 -4.78
CA ILE A 59 7.82 22.27 -3.43
C ILE A 59 7.85 23.80 -3.43
N ALA A 60 8.57 24.41 -4.38
CA ALA A 60 8.69 25.86 -4.46
C ALA A 60 7.34 26.54 -4.72
N ALA A 61 6.49 25.97 -5.58
CA ALA A 61 5.14 26.46 -5.83
C ALA A 61 4.26 26.37 -4.59
N PHE A 62 4.32 25.25 -3.87
CA PHE A 62 3.60 25.06 -2.61
C PHE A 62 4.06 26.05 -1.53
N ASP A 63 5.37 26.20 -1.35
CA ASP A 63 5.96 27.15 -0.39
C ASP A 63 5.60 28.61 -0.72
N ALA A 64 5.50 28.96 -2.00
CA ALA A 64 5.09 30.30 -2.43
C ALA A 64 3.62 30.61 -2.09
N GLU A 65 2.74 29.62 -2.14
CA GLU A 65 1.30 29.79 -1.90
C GLU A 65 0.94 29.67 -0.40
N TYR A 66 1.56 28.74 0.31
CA TYR A 66 1.20 28.39 1.70
C TYR A 66 2.25 28.80 2.74
N GLY A 67 3.41 29.28 2.30
CA GLY A 67 4.55 29.62 3.15
C GLY A 67 5.42 28.40 3.44
N ALA A 68 6.74 28.59 3.38
CA ALA A 68 7.70 27.54 3.72
C ALA A 68 7.69 27.25 5.24
N PRO A 69 7.83 25.98 5.65
CA PRO A 69 8.00 25.64 7.06
C PRO A 69 9.24 26.33 7.63
N ALA A 70 9.12 26.89 8.84
CA ALA A 70 10.25 27.49 9.53
C ALA A 70 11.37 26.43 9.70
N PRO A 71 12.64 26.79 9.47
CA PRO A 71 13.74 25.85 9.64
C PRO A 71 13.70 25.28 11.06
N ALA A 72 13.65 23.96 11.18
CA ALA A 72 13.68 23.30 12.47
C ALA A 72 15.00 23.66 13.18
N HIS A 73 14.94 24.58 14.15
CA HIS A 73 16.09 24.87 14.99
C HIS A 73 16.51 23.58 15.67
N THR A 74 17.72 23.10 15.35
CA THR A 74 18.32 21.94 16.01
C THR A 74 18.41 22.26 17.49
N ALA A 75 17.51 21.70 18.30
CA ALA A 75 17.63 21.81 19.75
C ALA A 75 18.99 21.20 20.16
N PRO A 76 19.79 21.87 21.00
CA PRO A 76 21.07 21.33 21.43
C PRO A 76 20.81 20.00 22.14
N ARG A 77 21.42 18.94 21.62
CA ARG A 77 21.38 17.61 22.24
C ARG A 77 22.08 17.72 23.59
N ALA A 78 21.36 17.45 24.68
CA ALA A 78 21.97 17.37 26.01
C ALA A 78 23.04 16.26 26.01
N ALA A 79 24.20 16.60 26.60
CA ALA A 79 25.37 15.73 26.74
C ALA A 79 25.17 14.68 27.83
#